data_AF-A0A0L1KI79-F1
#
_entry.id   AF-A0A0L1KI79-F1
#
_cell.length_a   1.000
_cell.length_b   1.000
_cell.length_c   1.000
_cell.angle_alpha   90.00
_cell.angle_beta   90.00
_cell.angle_gamma   90.00
#
_symmetry.space_group_name_H-M   'P 1'
#
loop_
_entity.id
_entity.type
_entity.pdbx_description
1 polymer ?
#
loop_
_entity_poly.entity_id
_entity_poly.type
_entity_poly.pdbx_seq_one_letter_code
_entity_poly.pdbx_strand_id
1 'polypeptide(L)' 'MEWHYIAPGKPMQNGFCESFNGRMRDKLLNETLFLSLAHARVEIAAWVEDYNR' A
#
# COMPACT_ATOMS: atom_id res chain seq x y z
N MET A 1 16.73 -7.29 -15.41
CA MET A 1 15.76 -6.37 -14.77
C MET A 1 16.53 -5.10 -14.45
N GLU A 2 16.16 -3.98 -15.05
CA GLU A 2 16.84 -2.69 -14.82
C GLU A 2 16.20 -2.02 -13.59
N TRP A 3 17.02 -1.60 -12.63
CA TRP A 3 16.54 -0.92 -11.43
C TRP A 3 16.32 0.55 -11.75
N HIS A 4 15.08 1.01 -11.64
CA HIS A 4 14.75 2.43 -11.75
C HIS A 4 14.74 3.06 -10.37
N TYR A 5 15.77 3.84 -10.07
CA TYR A 5 15.87 4.62 -8.83
C TYR A 5 15.07 5.92 -8.95
N ILE A 6 14.49 6.35 -7.83
CA ILE A 6 13.92 7.69 -7.69
C ILE A 6 15.08 8.68 -7.66
N ALA A 7 15.10 9.62 -8.61
CA ALA A 7 16.13 10.63 -8.65
C ALA A 7 15.96 11.62 -7.48
N PRO A 8 17.05 12.08 -6.84
CA PRO A 8 16.99 13.11 -5.83
C PRO A 8 16.25 14.36 -6.35
N GLY A 9 15.31 14.89 -5.57
CA GLY A 9 14.52 16.06 -5.95
C GLY A 9 13.43 15.82 -7.00
N LYS A 10 13.09 14.56 -7.31
CA LYS A 10 12.00 14.20 -8.24
C LYS A 10 10.88 13.41 -7.53
N PRO A 11 10.11 14.04 -6.61
CA PRO A 11 9.07 13.35 -5.84
C PRO A 11 7.99 12.70 -6.72
N MET A 12 7.72 13.26 -7.90
CA MET A 12 6.75 12.71 -8.86
C MET A 12 7.09 11.28 -9.31
N GLN A 13 8.37 10.86 -9.26
CA GLN A 13 8.77 9.49 -9.58
C GLN A 13 8.35 8.48 -8.49
N ASN A 14 7.97 8.93 -7.30
CA ASN A 14 7.46 8.12 -6.20
C ASN A 14 5.93 8.09 -6.12
N GLY A 15 5.22 8.76 -7.03
CA GLY A 15 3.79 9.04 -6.91
C GLY A 15 2.91 7.78 -6.80
N PHE A 16 3.32 6.68 -7.44
CA PHE A 16 2.60 5.40 -7.33
C PHE A 16 2.66 4.83 -5.90
N CYS A 17 3.87 4.73 -5.33
CA CYS A 17 4.06 4.24 -3.96
C CYS A 17 3.38 5.15 -2.93
N GLU A 18 3.45 6.47 -3.12
CA GLU A 18 2.76 7.43 -2.24
C GLU A 18 1.24 7.26 -2.29
N SER A 19 0.68 7.12 -3.49
CA SER A 19 -0.76 6.91 -3.69
C SER A 19 -1.23 5.59 -3.11
N PHE A 20 -0.45 4.52 -3.29
CA PHE A 20 -0.69 3.21 -2.67
C PHE A 20 -0.71 3.32 -1.15
N ASN A 21 0.34 3.89 -0.55
CA ASN A 21 0.46 4.01 0.91
C ASN A 21 -0.65 4.89 1.50
N GLY A 22 -1.03 5.97 0.82
CA GLY A 22 -2.16 6.81 1.21
C GLY A 22 -3.47 6.02 1.25
N ARG A 23 -3.79 5.31 0.17
CA ARG A 23 -5.03 4.53 0.10
C ARG A 23 -5.05 3.37 1.10
N MET A 24 -3.94 2.66 1.29
CA MET A 24 -3.84 1.58 2.26
C MET A 24 -4.11 2.09 3.69
N ARG A 25 -3.58 3.27 4.03
CA ARG A 25 -3.83 3.89 5.33
C ARG A 25 -5.30 4.23 5.52
N ASP A 26 -5.88 4.93 4.55
CA ASP A 26 -7.23 5.48 4.68
C ASP A 26 -8.34 4.44 4.50
N LYS A 27 -8.08 3.36 3.75
CA LYS A 27 -9.13 2.39 3.37
C LYS A 27 -8.99 1.02 4.02
N LEU A 28 -7.84 0.72 4.62
CA LEU A 28 -7.62 -0.54 5.33
C LEU A 28 -7.24 -0.26 6.78
N LEU A 29 -6.10 0.40 7.01
CA LEU A 29 -5.53 0.46 8.36
C LEU A 29 -6.37 1.29 9.33
N ASN A 30 -7.00 2.38 8.87
CA ASN A 30 -7.85 3.22 9.70
C ASN A 30 -9.27 2.68 9.89
N GLU A 31 -9.74 1.82 8.98
CA GLU A 31 -11.13 1.32 8.95
C GLU A 31 -11.27 -0.08 9.59
N THR A 32 -10.15 -0.77 9.84
CA THR A 32 -10.15 -2.17 10.30
C THR A 32 -9.49 -2.31 11.67
N LEU A 33 -10.22 -2.87 12.64
CA LEU A 33 -9.65 -3.32 13.89
C LEU A 33 -9.02 -4.71 13.72
N PHE A 34 -7.70 -4.78 13.86
CA PHE A 34 -6.98 -6.04 13.79
C PHE A 34 -7.01 -6.77 15.14
N LEU A 35 -7.45 -8.03 15.11
CA LEU A 35 -7.64 -8.86 16.31
C LEU A 35 -6.45 -9.79 16.57
N SER A 36 -5.65 -10.05 15.54
CA SER A 36 -4.42 -10.84 15.62
C SER A 36 -3.57 -10.61 14.37
N LEU A 37 -2.32 -11.07 14.40
CA LEU A 37 -1.46 -11.07 13.22
C LEU A 37 -2.02 -11.94 12.08
N ALA A 38 -2.68 -13.05 12.41
CA ALA A 38 -3.31 -13.91 11.42
C ALA A 38 -4.47 -13.19 10.71
N HIS A 39 -5.32 -12.49 11.48
CA HIS A 39 -6.39 -11.67 10.92
C HIS A 39 -5.83 -10.56 10.01
N ALA A 40 -4.81 -9.84 10.47
CA ALA A 40 -4.17 -8.79 9.68
C ALA A 40 -3.63 -9.30 8.33
N ARG A 41 -3.03 -10.50 8.29
CA ARG A 41 -2.54 -11.09 7.03
C ARG A 41 -3.67 -11.37 6.03
N VAL A 42 -4.82 -11.83 6.51
CA VAL A 42 -6.00 -12.09 5.66
C VAL A 42 -6.56 -10.80 5.09
N GLU A 43 -6.79 -9.79 5.95
CA GLU A 43 -7.35 -8.51 5.53
C GLU A 43 -6.43 -7.77 4.54
N ILE A 44 -5.11 -7.78 4.78
CA ILE A 44 -4.14 -7.18 3.85
C ILE A 44 -4.15 -7.90 2.50
N ALA A 45 -4.19 -9.24 2.48
CA ALA A 45 -4.21 -9.99 1.23
C ALA A 45 -5.49 -9.69 0.42
N ALA A 46 -6.65 -9.69 1.09
CA ALA A 46 -7.93 -9.36 0.46
C ALA A 46 -7.94 -7.93 -0.11
N TRP A 47 -7.39 -6.97 0.65
CA TRP A 47 -7.33 -5.57 0.21
C TRP A 47 -6.38 -5.38 -0.99
N VAL A 48 -5.24 -6.08 -1.03
CA VAL A 48 -4.31 -6.01 -2.17
C VAL A 48 -4.96 -6.55 -3.45
N GLU A 49 -5.74 -7.63 -3.35
CA GLU A 49 -6.51 -8.15 -4.48
C GLU A 49 -7.57 -7.15 -4.96
N ASP A 50 -8.26 -6.45 -4.04
CA ASP A 50 -9.25 -5.41 -4.39
C ASP A 50 -8.59 -4.18 -5.04
N TYR A 51 -7.46 -3.72 -4.48
CA TYR A 51 -6.72 -2.56 -5.01
C TYR A 51 -6.20 -2.79 -6.45
N ASN A 52 -5.84 -4.03 -6.79
CA ASN A 52 -5.23 -4.39 -8.06
C ASN A 52 -6.23 -4.80 -9.16
N ARG A 53 -7.53 -4.71 -8.91
CA ARG A 53 -8.57 -4.82 -9.95
C ARG A 53 -8.62 -3.58 -10.82
#